data_AF-A0A852K7D5-F1
#
_entry.id   AF-A0A852K7D5-F1
#
_cell.length_a   1.000
_cell.length_b   1.000
_cell.length_c   1.000
_cell.angle_alpha   90.00
_cell.angle_beta   90.00
_cell.angle_gamma   90.00
#
_symmetry.space_group_name_H-M   'P 1'
#
loop_
_entity.id
_entity.type
_entity.pdbx_description
1 polymer ?
#
loop_
_entity_poly.entity_id
_entity_poly.type
_entity_poly.pdbx_seq_one_letter_code
_entity_poly.pdbx_strand_id
1 'polypeptide(L)'
;LLLGLLPAAYLCPGPAVDYSLAAALTLHGHWGLGQVITDYVHGDVPIKVANTGLYVLSALTFAGLCHFNYHDVGICKAVAMLWSL
;
A
#
# COMPACT_ATOMS: atom_id res chain seq x y z
N LEU A 1 -3.14 9.59 -9.11
CA LEU A 1 -1.79 8.98 -9.12
C LEU A 1 -1.86 7.46 -9.33
N LEU A 2 -2.46 6.70 -8.41
CA LEU A 2 -2.48 5.23 -8.48
C LEU A 2 -2.99 4.69 -9.82
N LEU A 3 -4.09 5.24 -10.35
CA LEU A 3 -4.63 4.85 -11.65
C LEU A 3 -3.59 4.92 -12.79
N GLY A 4 -2.70 5.91 -12.79
CA GLY A 4 -1.64 6.05 -13.80
C GLY A 4 -0.41 5.18 -13.52
N LEU A 5 -0.17 4.82 -12.25
CA LEU A 5 0.93 3.93 -11.88
C LEU A 5 0.68 2.49 -12.32
N LEU A 6 -0.56 2.04 -12.41
CA LEU A 6 -0.89 0.68 -12.87
C LEU A 6 -0.42 0.40 -14.32
N PRO A 7 -0.78 1.21 -15.34
CA PRO A 7 -0.22 1.03 -16.68
C PRO A 7 1.28 1.34 -16.74
N ALA A 8 1.78 2.32 -15.96
CA ALA A 8 3.21 2.62 -15.92
C ALA A 8 4.04 1.43 -15.39
N ALA A 9 3.52 0.68 -14.42
CA ALA A 9 4.14 -0.53 -13.88
C ALA A 9 4.26 -1.66 -14.91
N TYR A 10 3.27 -1.76 -15.81
CA TYR A 10 3.30 -2.71 -16.91
C TYR A 10 4.29 -2.27 -18.00
N LEU A 11 4.29 -0.99 -18.38
CA LEU A 11 5.08 -0.48 -19.50
C LEU A 11 6.55 -0.21 -19.14
N CYS A 12 6.80 0.24 -17.91
CA CYS A 12 8.12 0.69 -17.43
C CYS A 12 8.43 0.10 -16.04
N PRO A 13 8.54 -1.23 -15.89
CA PRO A 13 8.83 -1.85 -14.61
C PRO A 13 10.23 -1.46 -14.11
N GLY A 14 10.34 -1.16 -12.82
CA GLY A 14 11.61 -0.85 -12.17
C GLY A 14 11.46 -0.14 -10.82
N PRO A 15 12.58 0.13 -10.12
CA PRO A 15 12.57 0.56 -8.72
C PRO A 15 11.75 1.84 -8.47
N ALA A 16 11.85 2.83 -9.36
CA ALA A 16 11.09 4.07 -9.21
C ALA A 16 9.58 3.82 -9.21
N VAL A 17 9.09 2.92 -10.06
CA VAL A 17 7.67 2.55 -10.13
C VAL A 17 7.29 1.66 -8.96
N ASP A 18 8.15 0.72 -8.54
CA ASP A 18 7.94 -0.14 -7.38
C ASP A 18 7.74 0.66 -6.09
N TYR A 19 8.63 1.62 -5.80
CA TYR A 19 8.48 2.49 -4.62
C TYR A 19 7.29 3.46 -4.74
N SER A 20 7.02 3.96 -5.95
CA SER A 20 5.85 4.80 -6.19
C SER A 20 4.54 4.03 -5.98
N LEU A 21 4.48 2.77 -6.41
CA LEU A 21 3.36 1.85 -6.16
C LEU A 21 3.23 1.56 -4.67
N ALA A 22 4.32 1.22 -3.97
CA ALA A 22 4.30 0.96 -2.53
C ALA A 22 3.72 2.16 -1.76
N ALA A 23 4.16 3.38 -2.08
CA ALA A 23 3.64 4.60 -1.46
C ALA A 23 2.17 4.86 -1.82
N ALA A 24 1.83 4.82 -3.12
CA ALA A 24 0.48 5.14 -3.58
C ALA A 24 -0.57 4.13 -3.11
N LEU A 25 -0.26 2.83 -3.14
CA LEU A 25 -1.15 1.77 -2.63
C LEU A 25 -1.38 1.93 -1.14
N THR A 26 -0.31 2.10 -0.36
CA THR A 26 -0.43 2.17 1.09
C THR A 26 -1.19 3.42 1.53
N LEU A 27 -0.93 4.58 0.91
CA LEU A 27 -1.60 5.82 1.25
C LEU A 27 -3.07 5.83 0.81
N HIS A 28 -3.36 5.34 -0.40
CA HIS A 28 -4.73 5.22 -0.89
C HIS A 28 -5.55 4.29 0.00
N GLY A 29 -4.99 3.13 0.37
CA GLY A 29 -5.62 2.19 1.30
C GLY A 29 -5.81 2.77 2.70
N HIS A 30 -4.81 3.49 3.23
CA HIS A 30 -4.90 4.15 4.54
C HIS A 30 -6.07 5.13 4.60
N TRP A 31 -6.19 6.04 3.62
CA TRP A 31 -7.30 6.98 3.59
C TRP A 31 -8.64 6.31 3.33
N GLY A 32 -8.69 5.30 2.45
CA GLY A 32 -9.91 4.53 2.20
C GLY A 32 -10.44 3.84 3.45
N LEU A 33 -9.57 3.13 4.18
CA LEU A 33 -9.94 2.51 5.46
C LEU A 33 -10.25 3.55 6.54
N GLY A 34 -9.60 4.71 6.52
CA GLY A 34 -9.93 5.83 7.40
C GLY A 34 -11.38 6.31 7.23
N GLN A 35 -11.89 6.32 5.99
CA GLN A 35 -13.32 6.60 5.74
C GLN A 35 -14.21 5.50 6.33
N VAL A 36 -13.86 4.22 6.13
CA VAL A 36 -14.61 3.09 6.73
C VAL A 36 -14.65 3.19 8.25
N ILE A 37 -13.54 3.53 8.91
CA ILE A 37 -13.50 3.74 10.36
C ILE A 37 -14.41 4.90 10.76
N THR A 38 -14.36 6.00 10.00
CA THR A 38 -15.21 7.19 10.25
C THR A 38 -16.70 6.87 10.15
N ASP A 39 -17.08 6.05 9.17
CA ASP A 39 -18.48 5.72 8.90
C ASP A 39 -19.06 4.72 9.92
N TYR A 40 -18.24 3.80 10.44
CA TYR A 40 -18.76 2.63 11.17
C TYR A 40 -18.27 2.49 12.62
N VAL A 41 -17.17 3.13 13.02
CA VAL A 41 -16.66 3.05 14.40
C VAL A 41 -17.16 4.27 15.19
N HIS A 42 -17.87 4.00 16.29
CA HIS A 42 -18.53 5.04 17.08
C HIS A 42 -17.95 5.13 18.49
N GLY A 43 -17.89 6.36 19.01
CA GLY A 43 -17.39 6.67 20.35
C GLY A 43 -15.91 7.03 20.37
N ASP A 44 -15.54 7.96 21.26
CA ASP A 44 -14.22 8.59 21.26
C ASP A 44 -13.06 7.60 21.47
N VAL A 45 -13.23 6.63 22.36
CA VAL A 45 -12.19 5.64 22.66
C VAL A 45 -12.05 4.62 21.52
N PRO A 46 -13.12 3.95 21.04
CA PRO A 46 -13.03 3.05 19.89
C PRO A 46 -12.45 3.71 18.63
N ILE A 47 -12.84 4.96 18.32
CA ILE A 47 -12.32 5.70 17.16
C ILE A 47 -10.80 5.90 17.27
N LYS A 48 -10.31 6.32 18.44
CA LYS A 48 -8.87 6.52 18.66
C LYS A 48 -8.10 5.21 18.51
N VAL A 49 -8.58 4.12 19.12
CA VAL A 49 -7.95 2.79 19.02
C VAL A 49 -7.92 2.30 17.58
N ALA A 50 -9.05 2.41 16.86
CA ALA A 50 -9.14 1.98 15.47
C ALA A 50 -8.17 2.77 14.57
N ASN A 51 -8.10 4.09 14.73
CA ASN A 51 -7.18 4.92 13.96
C ASN A 51 -5.70 4.64 14.32
N THR A 52 -5.37 4.44 15.59
CA THR A 52 -4.01 4.02 15.99
C THR A 52 -3.65 2.67 15.35
N GLY A 53 -4.56 1.70 15.37
CA GLY A 53 -4.38 0.42 14.69
C GLY A 53 -4.16 0.59 13.17
N LEU A 54 -4.95 1.45 12.53
CA LEU A 54 -4.80 1.77 11.11
C LEU A 54 -3.44 2.41 10.80
N TYR A 55 -2.95 3.33 11.62
CA TYR A 55 -1.61 3.91 11.46
C TYR A 55 -0.51 2.85 11.57
N VAL A 56 -0.58 1.98 12.58
CA VAL A 56 0.39 0.88 12.74
C VAL A 56 0.36 -0.06 11.55
N LEU A 57 -0.84 -0.46 11.11
CA LEU A 57 -1.02 -1.34 9.96
C LEU A 57 -0.42 -0.72 8.69
N SER A 58 -0.74 0.55 8.41
CA SER A 58 -0.24 1.24 7.23
C SER A 58 1.28 1.46 7.28
N ALA A 59 1.84 1.78 8.45
CA ALA A 59 3.29 1.92 8.61
C ALA A 59 4.02 0.59 8.36
N LEU A 60 3.53 -0.51 8.94
CA LEU A 60 4.10 -1.84 8.73
C LEU A 60 3.94 -2.31 7.28
N THR A 61 2.80 -2.03 6.66
CA THR A 61 2.54 -2.36 5.24
C THR A 61 3.54 -1.62 4.35
N PHE A 62 3.68 -0.30 4.52
CA PHE A 62 4.62 0.47 3.71
C PHE A 62 6.07 0.03 3.93
N ALA A 63 6.48 -0.17 5.19
CA ALA A 63 7.81 -0.65 5.52
C ALA A 63 8.08 -2.04 4.92
N GLY A 64 7.10 -2.95 4.98
CA GLY A 64 7.18 -4.29 4.40
C GLY A 64 7.31 -4.25 2.87
N LEU A 65 6.53 -3.41 2.19
CA LEU A 65 6.63 -3.23 0.74
C LEU A 65 7.96 -2.60 0.33
N CYS A 66 8.45 -1.61 1.07
CA CYS A 66 9.77 -1.01 0.85
C CYS A 66 10.88 -2.04 1.09
N HIS A 67 10.77 -2.84 2.15
CA HIS A 67 11.72 -3.92 2.43
C HIS A 67 11.74 -4.94 1.29
N PHE A 68 10.57 -5.36 0.81
CA PHE A 68 10.43 -6.27 -0.34
C PHE A 68 11.02 -5.68 -1.63
N ASN A 69 10.81 -4.38 -1.88
CA ASN A 69 11.40 -3.69 -3.02
C ASN A 69 12.93 -3.54 -2.93
N TYR A 70 13.50 -3.54 -1.72
CA TYR A 70 14.93 -3.36 -1.51
C TYR A 70 15.70 -4.69 -1.44
N HIS A 71 15.16 -5.67 -0.72
CA HIS A 71 15.84 -6.91 -0.38
C HIS A 71 15.36 -8.12 -1.20
N ASP A 72 14.36 -7.94 -2.06
CA ASP A 72 13.78 -8.98 -2.89
C ASP A 72 13.54 -8.46 -4.33
N VAL A 73 12.81 -9.21 -5.14
CA VAL A 73 12.60 -8.94 -6.58
C VAL A 73 11.81 -7.66 -6.88
N GLY A 74 11.09 -7.10 -5.89
CA GLY A 74 10.23 -5.92 -6.05
C GLY A 74 8.85 -6.20 -6.66
N ILE A 75 7.90 -5.29 -6.43
CA ILE A 75 6.46 -5.50 -6.70
C ILE A 75 6.20 -5.88 -8.17
N CYS A 76 6.69 -5.08 -9.13
CA CYS A 76 6.44 -5.29 -10.56
C CYS A 76 6.95 -6.67 -11.00
N LYS A 77 8.18 -7.03 -10.62
CA LYS A 77 8.77 -8.32 -11.01
C LYS A 77 8.10 -9.49 -10.30
N ALA A 78 7.72 -9.34 -9.03
CA ALA A 78 6.99 -10.35 -8.28
C ALA A 78 5.67 -10.71 -8.96
N VAL A 79 4.88 -9.69 -9.35
CA VAL A 79 3.62 -9.91 -10.08
C VAL A 79 3.87 -10.59 -11.42
N ALA A 80 4.90 -10.18 -12.16
CA ALA A 80 5.26 -10.82 -13.44
C ALA A 80 5.65 -12.30 -13.26
N MET A 81 6.42 -12.64 -12.22
CA MET A 81 6.79 -14.02 -11.89
C MET A 81 5.58 -14.85 -11.48
N LEU A 82 4.70 -14.28 -10.65
CA LEU A 82 3.45 -14.92 -10.23
C LEU A 82 2.56 -15.25 -11.42
N TRP A 83 2.49 -14.36 -12.41
CA TRP A 83 1.65 -14.56 -13.61
C TRP A 83 2.27 -15.51 -14.65
N SER A 84 3.52 -15.94 -14.43
CA SER A 84 4.19 -16.95 -15.27
C SER A 84 4.12 -18.37 -14.71
N LEU A 85 3.41 -18.57 -13.60
CA LEU A 85 3.07 -19.88 -13.05
C LEU A 85 1.93 -20.55 -13.84
#